data_AF-A0A365XTN1-F1
#
_entry.id   AF-A0A365XTN1-F1
#
_cell.length_a   1.000
_cell.length_b   1.000
_cell.length_c   1.000
_cell.angle_alpha   90.00
_cell.angle_beta   90.00
_cell.angle_gamma   90.00
#
_symmetry.space_group_name_H-M   'P 1'
#
loop_
_entity.id
_entity.type
_entity.pdbx_description
1 polymer ?
#
loop_
_entity_poly.entity_id
_entity_poly.type
_entity_poly.pdbx_seq_one_letter_code
_entity_poly.pdbx_strand_id
1 'polypeptide(L)'
;MDNEYFRSLSVELLSEAGSYRNYEETDPFPSHKTIIQPLLKNSFYGCVFGLKKDSALYLSNADILISDKGKFRFDLSKECVAGHEYLWNVRGWERGSIIILLKNDVDFSEIFKHTYRPSFSNNPNAGNSLSAIKKCKAEAALGNVAICFPASNGSEWMQIYATGVGWERILQQAEANCQQKEYYL
;
A
#
# COMPACT_ATOMS: atom_id res chain seq x y z
N MET A 1 -18.62 16.75 19.02
CA MET A 1 -18.22 16.01 17.80
C MET A 1 -16.95 15.30 18.19
N ASP A 2 -17.04 14.02 18.53
CA ASP A 2 -15.85 13.25 18.88
C ASP A 2 -14.86 13.31 17.73
N ASN A 3 -13.61 13.62 18.05
CA ASN A 3 -12.49 13.39 17.14
C ASN A 3 -12.39 11.88 16.92
N GLU A 4 -13.22 11.34 16.03
CA GLU A 4 -13.03 10.00 15.49
C GLU A 4 -11.67 10.02 14.80
N TYR A 5 -10.66 9.55 15.52
CA TYR A 5 -9.36 9.26 14.96
C TYR A 5 -9.60 8.34 13.76
N PHE A 6 -9.34 8.84 12.56
CA PHE A 6 -9.38 8.03 11.35
C PHE A 6 -8.48 6.81 11.54
N ARG A 7 -9.07 5.64 11.78
CA ARG A 7 -8.37 4.35 11.96
C ARG A 7 -8.21 3.69 10.61
N SER A 8 -6.97 3.44 10.20
CA SER A 8 -6.68 2.62 9.02
C SER A 8 -6.61 1.15 9.40
N LEU A 9 -7.01 0.28 8.48
CA LEU A 9 -6.77 -1.16 8.60
C LEU A 9 -5.35 -1.44 8.09
N SER A 10 -4.51 -2.02 8.93
CA SER A 10 -3.21 -2.53 8.54
C SER A 10 -3.31 -4.04 8.30
N VAL A 11 -2.67 -4.51 7.23
CA VAL A 11 -2.46 -5.95 6.98
C VAL A 11 -1.02 -6.20 6.57
N GLU A 12 -0.47 -7.33 7.00
CA GLU A 12 0.85 -7.81 6.61
C GLU A 12 0.76 -8.54 5.25
N LEU A 13 1.77 -8.35 4.42
CA LEU A 13 1.89 -8.95 3.08
C LEU A 13 2.78 -10.21 3.08
N LEU A 14 3.45 -10.48 4.20
CA LEU A 14 4.33 -11.62 4.39
C LEU A 14 3.87 -12.39 5.64
N SER A 15 4.06 -13.71 5.63
CA SER A 15 3.79 -14.55 6.80
C SER A 15 4.96 -14.49 7.79
N GLU A 16 4.75 -15.00 9.00
CA GLU A 16 5.82 -15.13 10.01
C GLU A 16 7.02 -15.96 9.52
N ALA A 17 6.77 -17.02 8.75
CA ALA A 17 7.80 -17.83 8.13
C ALA A 17 8.45 -17.15 6.91
N GLY A 18 7.72 -16.25 6.25
CA GLY A 18 8.18 -15.40 5.16
C GLY A 18 8.86 -14.13 5.64
N SER A 19 9.73 -14.21 6.66
CA SER A 19 10.44 -13.04 7.18
C SER A 19 11.14 -12.30 6.03
N TYR A 20 10.93 -10.99 5.93
CA TYR A 20 11.61 -10.11 4.98
C TYR A 20 13.14 -10.24 5.04
N ARG A 21 13.70 -10.71 6.16
CA ARG A 21 15.12 -11.02 6.32
C ARG A 21 15.62 -12.10 5.36
N ASN A 22 14.73 -12.88 4.78
CA ASN A 22 15.04 -13.97 3.86
C ASN A 22 15.04 -13.53 2.38
N TYR A 23 14.80 -12.24 2.09
CA TYR A 23 14.73 -11.72 0.74
C TYR A 23 15.62 -10.50 0.56
N GLU A 24 16.29 -10.41 -0.58
CA GLU A 24 16.95 -9.19 -1.01
C GLU A 24 15.90 -8.21 -1.59
N GLU A 25 16.21 -6.91 -1.56
CA GLU A 25 15.27 -5.89 -2.04
C GLU A 25 15.05 -5.96 -3.56
N THR A 26 15.97 -6.60 -4.28
CA THR A 26 15.84 -6.85 -5.73
C THR A 26 15.05 -8.11 -6.06
N ASP A 27 14.73 -8.95 -5.08
CA ASP A 27 14.05 -10.22 -5.32
C ASP A 27 12.53 -10.04 -5.44
N PRO A 28 11.85 -10.82 -6.29
CA PRO A 28 10.39 -10.80 -6.37
C PRO A 28 9.79 -11.35 -5.08
N PHE A 29 8.87 -10.58 -4.48
CA PHE A 29 8.11 -11.05 -3.32
C PHE A 29 6.85 -11.77 -3.79
N PRO A 30 6.39 -12.82 -3.09
CA PRO A 30 5.12 -13.47 -3.42
C PRO A 30 3.95 -12.48 -3.52
N SER A 31 3.95 -11.47 -2.66
CA SER A 31 2.93 -10.41 -2.61
C SER A 31 2.90 -9.51 -3.84
N HIS A 32 3.98 -9.42 -4.62
CA HIS A 32 4.00 -8.62 -5.84
C HIS A 32 2.91 -9.05 -6.81
N LYS A 33 2.86 -10.35 -7.12
CA LYS A 33 1.91 -10.91 -8.08
C LYS A 33 0.49 -11.07 -7.51
N THR A 34 0.36 -11.42 -6.24
CA THR A 34 -0.94 -11.77 -5.64
C THR A 34 -1.65 -10.58 -4.99
N ILE A 35 -0.93 -9.51 -4.66
CA ILE A 35 -1.47 -8.34 -3.95
C ILE A 35 -1.20 -7.06 -4.74
N ILE A 36 0.06 -6.68 -4.97
CA ILE A 36 0.40 -5.36 -5.48
C ILE A 36 -0.04 -5.17 -6.94
N GLN A 37 0.22 -6.15 -7.82
CA GLN A 37 -0.19 -6.11 -9.23
C GLN A 37 -1.72 -6.02 -9.37
N PRO A 38 -2.53 -6.86 -8.68
CA PRO A 38 -3.99 -6.72 -8.68
C PRO A 38 -4.46 -5.36 -8.17
N LEU A 39 -3.84 -4.82 -7.13
CA LEU A 39 -4.17 -3.48 -6.62
C LEU A 39 -3.93 -2.40 -7.67
N LEU A 40 -2.75 -2.37 -8.30
CA LEU A 40 -2.46 -1.39 -9.35
C LEU A 40 -3.38 -1.54 -10.56
N LYS A 41 -3.65 -2.78 -11.00
CA LYS A 41 -4.52 -3.05 -12.15
C LYS A 41 -5.95 -2.54 -11.97
N ASN A 42 -6.46 -2.60 -10.73
CA ASN A 42 -7.81 -2.11 -10.41
C ASN A 42 -7.82 -0.63 -10.00
N SER A 43 -6.65 0.00 -9.89
CA SER A 43 -6.51 1.39 -9.45
C SER A 43 -6.80 2.38 -10.58
N PHE A 44 -7.30 3.55 -10.21
CA PHE A 44 -7.37 4.70 -11.12
C PHE A 44 -6.19 5.66 -10.92
N TYR A 45 -5.38 5.45 -9.88
CA TYR A 45 -4.24 6.29 -9.54
C TYR A 45 -3.25 5.52 -8.66
N GLY A 46 -1.97 5.63 -8.99
CA GLY A 46 -0.86 5.16 -8.15
C GLY A 46 0.25 6.20 -8.13
N CYS A 47 0.91 6.42 -6.99
CA CYS A 47 1.94 7.45 -6.85
C CYS A 47 2.94 7.19 -5.73
N VAL A 48 4.19 7.56 -5.98
CA VAL A 48 5.30 7.55 -5.04
C VAL A 48 5.53 8.97 -4.48
N PHE A 49 5.56 9.09 -3.16
CA PHE A 49 5.75 10.32 -2.40
C PHE A 49 7.11 10.32 -1.74
N GLY A 50 7.95 11.33 -2.03
CA GLY A 50 9.25 11.51 -1.36
C GLY A 50 10.43 10.87 -2.10
N LEU A 51 10.18 10.14 -3.18
CA LEU A 51 11.23 9.69 -4.09
C LEU A 51 11.99 10.90 -4.64
N LYS A 52 13.31 10.88 -4.54
CA LYS A 52 14.17 11.94 -5.07
C LYS A 52 14.34 11.77 -6.58
N LYS A 53 14.14 12.84 -7.33
CA LYS A 53 14.49 12.88 -8.76
C LYS A 53 15.98 12.58 -8.92
N ASP A 54 16.32 11.85 -9.98
CA ASP A 54 17.69 11.49 -10.36
C ASP A 54 18.44 10.59 -9.35
N SER A 55 17.75 10.06 -8.34
CA SER A 55 18.30 8.99 -7.50
C SER A 55 18.47 7.70 -8.32
N ALA A 56 19.35 6.79 -7.89
CA ALA A 56 19.51 5.49 -8.53
C ALA A 56 18.17 4.74 -8.63
N LEU A 57 17.38 4.77 -7.55
CA LEU A 57 16.05 4.18 -7.49
C LEU A 57 15.06 4.82 -8.47
N TYR A 58 15.12 6.14 -8.66
CA TYR A 58 14.29 6.79 -9.67
C TYR A 58 14.74 6.41 -11.07
N LEU A 59 16.04 6.47 -11.36
CA LEU A 59 16.58 6.22 -12.69
C LEU A 59 16.29 4.79 -13.17
N SER A 60 16.33 3.80 -12.27
CA SER A 60 15.99 2.41 -12.60
C SER A 60 14.49 2.16 -12.82
N ASN A 61 13.63 3.14 -12.56
CA ASN A 61 12.17 3.02 -12.67
C ASN A 61 11.55 4.19 -13.46
N ALA A 62 12.38 5.01 -14.13
CA ALA A 62 11.93 6.24 -14.77
C ALA A 62 10.96 5.99 -15.93
N ASP A 63 11.00 4.79 -16.51
CA ASP A 63 10.12 4.36 -17.59
C ASP A 63 8.68 4.14 -17.12
N ILE A 64 8.44 3.79 -15.84
CA ILE A 64 7.11 3.61 -15.25
C ILE A 64 6.63 4.81 -14.41
N LEU A 65 7.43 5.87 -14.32
CA LEU A 65 7.17 7.02 -13.46
C LEU A 65 6.94 8.31 -14.24
N ILE A 66 5.80 8.96 -13.98
CA ILE A 66 5.41 10.25 -14.57
C ILE A 66 5.51 11.32 -13.49
N SER A 67 6.29 12.38 -13.73
CA SER A 67 6.42 13.49 -12.79
C SER A 67 5.07 14.20 -12.57
N ASP A 68 4.71 14.44 -11.31
CA ASP A 68 3.48 15.14 -10.90
C ASP A 68 3.73 15.96 -9.62
N LYS A 69 3.89 17.28 -9.77
CA LYS A 69 3.93 18.26 -8.67
C LYS A 69 4.81 17.81 -7.49
N GLY A 70 6.07 17.47 -7.79
CA GLY A 70 7.06 17.02 -6.80
C GLY A 70 6.89 15.58 -6.31
N LYS A 71 6.11 14.78 -7.03
CA LYS A 71 5.88 13.34 -6.80
C LYS A 71 5.98 12.62 -8.14
N PHE A 72 5.85 11.29 -8.10
CA PHE A 72 5.90 10.48 -9.30
C PHE A 72 4.70 9.55 -9.34
N ARG A 73 3.82 9.72 -10.32
CA ARG A 73 2.71 8.79 -10.56
C ARG A 73 3.21 7.58 -11.33
N PHE A 74 2.58 6.43 -11.11
CA PHE A 74 2.77 5.29 -11.98
C PHE A 74 2.08 5.53 -13.34
N ASP A 75 2.77 5.13 -14.40
CA ASP A 75 2.16 4.93 -15.71
C ASP A 75 1.40 3.60 -15.72
N LEU A 76 0.12 3.64 -15.36
CA LEU A 76 -0.73 2.45 -15.25
C LEU A 76 -0.98 1.73 -16.59
N SER A 77 -0.48 2.26 -17.72
CA SER A 77 -0.47 1.54 -19.00
C SER A 77 0.67 0.52 -19.13
N LYS A 78 1.61 0.50 -18.16
CA LYS A 78 2.80 -0.35 -18.15
C LYS A 78 2.78 -1.34 -17.00
N GLU A 79 3.60 -2.39 -17.12
CA GLU A 79 3.94 -3.24 -15.98
C GLU A 79 4.75 -2.43 -14.97
N CYS A 80 4.19 -2.21 -13.77
CA CYS A 80 4.80 -1.35 -12.75
C CYS A 80 5.37 -2.13 -11.56
N VAL A 81 5.28 -3.46 -11.56
CA VAL A 81 5.66 -4.31 -10.42
C VAL A 81 6.77 -5.27 -10.81
N ALA A 82 6.52 -6.15 -11.79
CA ALA A 82 7.52 -7.13 -12.22
C ALA A 82 8.66 -6.43 -12.97
N GLY A 83 9.91 -6.68 -12.56
CA GLY A 83 11.09 -5.96 -13.03
C GLY A 83 11.37 -4.63 -12.30
N HIS A 84 10.48 -4.25 -11.37
CA HIS A 84 10.58 -3.04 -10.55
C HIS A 84 10.62 -3.37 -9.05
N GLU A 85 11.07 -4.58 -8.70
CA GLU A 85 11.07 -5.14 -7.34
C GLU A 85 11.77 -4.21 -6.34
N TYR A 86 12.90 -3.63 -6.74
CA TYR A 86 13.66 -2.71 -5.89
C TYR A 86 12.86 -1.48 -5.49
N LEU A 87 12.00 -0.95 -6.39
CA LEU A 87 11.09 0.14 -6.03
C LEU A 87 10.10 -0.28 -4.96
N TRP A 88 9.58 -1.50 -5.01
CA TRP A 88 8.57 -1.96 -4.05
C TRP A 88 9.16 -2.39 -2.72
N ASN A 89 10.35 -2.98 -2.72
CA ASN A 89 10.89 -3.67 -1.56
C ASN A 89 11.87 -2.87 -0.72
N VAL A 90 12.45 -1.80 -1.27
CA VAL A 90 13.51 -1.04 -0.60
C VAL A 90 13.07 -0.54 0.78
N ARG A 91 13.89 -0.83 1.79
CA ARG A 91 13.62 -0.65 3.21
C ARG A 91 14.24 0.65 3.65
N GLY A 92 13.57 1.74 3.31
CA GLY A 92 14.08 3.05 3.68
C GLY A 92 13.32 4.19 3.05
N TRP A 93 13.49 5.35 3.66
CA TRP A 93 12.84 6.58 3.23
C TRP A 93 13.26 7.06 1.83
N GLU A 94 14.20 6.39 1.16
CA GLU A 94 14.65 6.71 -0.19
C GLU A 94 13.56 6.55 -1.26
N ARG A 95 12.69 5.54 -1.10
CA ARG A 95 11.48 5.39 -1.92
C ARG A 95 10.39 6.36 -1.48
N GLY A 96 10.27 6.53 -0.16
CA GLY A 96 9.15 7.21 0.46
C GLY A 96 7.87 6.37 0.42
N SER A 97 6.70 6.99 0.61
CA SER A 97 5.41 6.28 0.67
C SER A 97 4.85 6.02 -0.72
N ILE A 98 4.25 4.85 -0.95
CA ILE A 98 3.48 4.60 -2.17
C ILE A 98 2.00 4.60 -1.85
N ILE A 99 1.21 5.31 -2.66
CA ILE A 99 -0.25 5.32 -2.57
C ILE A 99 -0.86 4.68 -3.81
N ILE A 100 -1.88 3.86 -3.60
CA ILE A 100 -2.78 3.35 -4.64
C ILE A 100 -4.21 3.79 -4.28
N LEU A 101 -4.95 4.33 -5.25
CA LEU A 101 -6.35 4.73 -5.08
C LEU A 101 -7.28 3.89 -5.94
N LEU A 102 -8.35 3.43 -5.31
CA LEU A 102 -9.33 2.51 -5.85
C LEU A 102 -10.72 3.08 -5.66
N LYS A 103 -11.64 2.71 -6.55
CA LYS A 103 -13.06 2.96 -6.32
C LYS A 103 -13.56 2.06 -5.19
N ASN A 104 -14.65 2.46 -4.57
CA ASN A 104 -15.25 1.75 -3.45
C ASN A 104 -16.17 0.58 -3.85
N ASP A 105 -15.99 0.03 -5.04
CA ASP A 105 -16.64 -1.19 -5.53
C ASP A 105 -15.65 -2.36 -5.65
N VAL A 106 -14.36 -2.13 -5.40
CA VAL A 106 -13.34 -3.18 -5.45
C VAL A 106 -13.56 -4.23 -4.36
N ASP A 107 -13.55 -5.49 -4.77
CA ASP A 107 -13.58 -6.66 -3.90
C ASP A 107 -12.16 -7.05 -3.48
N PHE A 108 -11.88 -7.02 -2.18
CA PHE A 108 -10.58 -7.37 -1.61
C PHE A 108 -10.48 -8.85 -1.22
N SER A 109 -11.52 -9.67 -1.39
CA SER A 109 -11.55 -11.04 -0.88
C SER A 109 -10.37 -11.88 -1.38
N GLU A 110 -10.05 -11.85 -2.68
CA GLU A 110 -8.89 -12.57 -3.22
C GLU A 110 -7.55 -12.00 -2.75
N ILE A 111 -7.47 -10.68 -2.57
CA ILE A 111 -6.26 -10.03 -2.06
C ILE A 111 -6.00 -10.46 -0.62
N PHE A 112 -7.04 -10.46 0.21
CA PHE A 112 -6.92 -10.80 1.62
C PHE A 112 -6.59 -12.27 1.88
N LYS A 113 -6.92 -13.18 0.96
CA LYS A 113 -6.43 -14.57 1.01
C LYS A 113 -4.90 -14.68 0.99
N HIS A 114 -4.19 -13.62 0.62
CA HIS A 114 -2.74 -13.57 0.58
C HIS A 114 -2.15 -12.64 1.65
N THR A 115 -2.96 -12.07 2.54
CA THR A 115 -2.52 -11.19 3.61
C THR A 115 -2.69 -11.81 4.99
N TYR A 116 -2.02 -11.20 5.98
CA TYR A 116 -1.91 -11.69 7.34
C TYR A 116 -2.21 -10.57 8.35
N ARG A 117 -2.58 -10.99 9.56
CA ARG A 117 -2.68 -10.18 10.78
C ARG A 117 -3.36 -8.82 10.60
N PRO A 118 -4.66 -8.80 10.23
CA PRO A 118 -5.40 -7.55 10.17
C PRO A 118 -5.42 -6.88 11.55
N SER A 119 -5.06 -5.60 11.60
CA SER A 119 -5.02 -4.82 12.84
C SER A 119 -5.39 -3.37 12.58
N PHE A 120 -5.88 -2.67 13.60
CA PHE A 120 -6.10 -1.23 13.52
C PHE A 120 -4.81 -0.48 13.85
N SER A 121 -4.45 0.48 13.00
CA SER A 121 -3.30 1.33 13.30
C SER A 121 -3.68 2.39 14.33
N ASN A 122 -3.09 2.29 15.53
CA ASN A 122 -3.18 3.32 16.57
C ASN A 122 -2.42 4.61 16.19
N ASN A 123 -1.52 4.52 15.20
CA ASN A 123 -0.83 5.67 14.62
C ASN A 123 -0.91 5.59 13.09
N PRO A 124 -1.91 6.24 12.45
CA PRO A 124 -2.05 6.21 11.00
C PRO A 124 -0.88 6.88 10.25
N ASN A 125 0.02 7.59 10.95
CA ASN A 125 1.22 8.16 10.34
C ASN A 125 2.45 7.24 10.42
N ALA A 126 2.36 6.09 11.08
CA ALA A 126 3.50 5.19 11.27
C ALA A 126 4.10 4.81 9.90
N GLY A 127 5.41 5.02 9.75
CA GLY A 127 6.17 4.66 8.55
C GLY A 127 5.85 5.47 7.29
N ASN A 128 5.06 6.55 7.35
CA ASN A 128 4.58 7.26 6.18
C ASN A 128 4.86 8.76 6.19
N SER A 129 4.98 9.37 5.01
CA SER A 129 5.04 10.82 4.88
C SER A 129 3.68 11.46 5.21
N LEU A 130 3.69 12.63 5.86
CA LEU A 130 2.46 13.36 6.21
C LEU A 130 1.62 13.72 4.97
N SER A 131 2.27 13.99 3.83
CA SER A 131 1.60 14.31 2.58
C SER A 131 0.87 13.10 1.99
N ALA A 132 1.45 11.90 2.10
CA ALA A 132 0.80 10.66 1.71
C ALA A 132 -0.45 10.41 2.58
N ILE A 133 -0.33 10.46 3.90
CA ILE A 133 -1.47 10.21 4.79
C ILE A 133 -2.59 11.24 4.59
N LYS A 134 -2.26 12.52 4.41
CA LYS A 134 -3.26 13.55 4.08
C LYS A 134 -4.01 13.22 2.79
N LYS A 135 -3.32 12.72 1.76
CA LYS A 135 -3.95 12.29 0.51
C LYS A 135 -4.87 11.09 0.73
N CYS A 136 -4.42 10.05 1.45
CA CYS A 136 -5.25 8.88 1.74
C CYS A 136 -6.54 9.25 2.46
N LYS A 137 -6.45 10.06 3.53
CA LYS A 137 -7.63 10.51 4.28
C LYS A 137 -8.58 11.36 3.44
N ALA A 138 -8.04 12.25 2.61
CA ALA A 138 -8.85 13.07 1.72
C ALA A 138 -9.62 12.21 0.70
N GLU A 139 -8.97 11.21 0.10
CA GLU A 139 -9.60 10.29 -0.85
C GLU A 139 -10.64 9.39 -0.18
N ALA A 140 -10.34 8.89 1.03
CA ALA A 140 -11.30 8.12 1.80
C ALA A 140 -12.55 8.93 2.18
N ALA A 141 -12.39 10.23 2.48
CA ALA A 141 -13.51 11.14 2.74
C ALA A 141 -14.34 11.44 1.47
N LEU A 142 -13.76 11.30 0.27
CA LEU A 142 -14.47 11.36 -1.01
C LEU A 142 -15.16 10.04 -1.37
N GLY A 143 -15.08 9.03 -0.51
CA GLY A 143 -15.69 7.72 -0.73
C GLY A 143 -14.86 6.78 -1.61
N ASN A 144 -13.58 7.08 -1.85
CA ASN A 144 -12.63 6.15 -2.48
C ASN A 144 -11.97 5.24 -1.42
N VAL A 145 -11.25 4.22 -1.88
CA VAL A 145 -10.36 3.42 -1.03
C VAL A 145 -8.94 3.83 -1.34
N ALA A 146 -8.18 4.22 -0.32
CA ALA A 146 -6.78 4.57 -0.45
C ALA A 146 -5.91 3.56 0.29
N ILE A 147 -4.89 3.04 -0.40
CA ILE A 147 -3.91 2.11 0.15
C ILE A 147 -2.58 2.83 0.24
N CYS A 148 -1.89 2.67 1.36
CA CYS A 148 -0.58 3.26 1.60
C CYS A 148 0.43 2.18 1.96
N PHE A 149 1.48 2.05 1.16
CA PHE A 149 2.67 1.29 1.49
C PHE A 149 3.66 2.22 2.22
N PRO A 150 4.16 1.84 3.40
CA PRO A 150 5.00 2.70 4.21
C PRO A 150 6.43 2.81 3.66
N ALA A 151 7.01 4.00 3.80
CA ALA A 151 8.37 4.31 3.40
C ALA A 151 9.43 3.51 4.16
N SER A 152 9.16 3.13 5.41
CA SER A 152 10.18 2.59 6.31
C SER A 152 10.54 1.12 6.11
N ASN A 153 9.71 0.34 5.42
CA ASN A 153 9.76 -1.13 5.45
C ASN A 153 9.32 -1.77 4.12
N GLY A 154 9.52 -1.05 3.01
CA GLY A 154 9.19 -1.54 1.67
C GLY A 154 7.71 -1.89 1.51
N SER A 155 7.44 -3.17 1.22
CA SER A 155 6.10 -3.73 0.97
C SER A 155 5.74 -4.85 1.96
N GLU A 156 6.26 -4.82 3.19
CA GLU A 156 5.96 -5.84 4.19
C GLU A 156 4.53 -5.73 4.77
N TRP A 157 3.97 -4.53 4.84
CA TRP A 157 2.59 -4.29 5.25
C TRP A 157 2.01 -3.12 4.48
N MET A 158 0.69 -3.03 4.43
CA MET A 158 -0.04 -1.91 3.84
C MET A 158 -1.11 -1.40 4.79
N GLN A 159 -1.47 -0.14 4.64
CA GLN A 159 -2.59 0.50 5.32
C GLN A 159 -3.71 0.79 4.34
N ILE A 160 -4.94 0.53 4.75
CA ILE A 160 -6.15 0.75 3.96
C ILE A 160 -6.99 1.81 4.67
N TYR A 161 -7.38 2.83 3.91
CA TYR A 161 -8.16 3.97 4.31
C TYR A 161 -9.47 3.96 3.50
N ALA A 162 -10.60 3.85 4.17
CA ALA A 162 -11.93 3.97 3.59
C ALA A 162 -12.91 4.54 4.63
N THR A 163 -14.13 4.88 4.22
CA THR A 163 -15.19 5.36 5.12
C THR A 163 -16.54 4.72 4.76
N GLY A 164 -17.50 4.78 5.70
CA GLY A 164 -18.88 4.34 5.51
C GLY A 164 -19.00 2.86 5.11
N VAL A 165 -19.94 2.55 4.21
CA VAL A 165 -20.23 1.19 3.74
C VAL A 165 -19.00 0.49 3.14
N GLY A 166 -18.11 1.27 2.51
CA GLY A 166 -16.87 0.74 1.96
C GLY A 166 -15.94 0.16 3.02
N TRP A 167 -15.82 0.89 4.13
CA TRP A 167 -15.03 0.47 5.27
C TRP A 167 -15.57 -0.80 5.92
N GLU A 168 -16.88 -0.85 6.18
CA GLU A 168 -17.54 -2.02 6.76
C GLU A 168 -17.34 -3.28 5.90
N ARG A 169 -17.49 -3.14 4.58
CA ARG A 169 -17.25 -4.25 3.64
C ARG A 169 -15.80 -4.73 3.67
N ILE A 170 -14.84 -3.79 3.63
CA ILE A 170 -13.40 -4.13 3.68
C ILE A 170 -13.06 -4.86 4.97
N LEU A 171 -13.60 -4.41 6.11
CA LEU A 171 -13.40 -5.10 7.38
C LEU A 171 -13.95 -6.52 7.35
N GLN A 172 -15.21 -6.71 6.94
CA GLN A 172 -15.80 -8.04 6.81
C GLN A 172 -14.97 -8.95 5.88
N GLN A 173 -14.46 -8.43 4.77
CA GLN A 173 -13.61 -9.18 3.85
C GLN A 173 -12.27 -9.56 4.48
N ALA A 174 -11.62 -8.67 5.22
CA ALA A 174 -10.37 -8.95 5.91
C ALA A 174 -10.58 -10.00 7.02
N GLU A 175 -11.63 -9.83 7.83
CA GLU A 175 -12.02 -10.77 8.89
C GLU A 175 -12.37 -12.16 8.33
N ALA A 176 -12.92 -12.24 7.11
CA ALA A 176 -13.23 -13.52 6.48
C ALA A 176 -11.98 -14.17 5.86
N ASN A 177 -11.12 -13.41 5.17
CA ASN A 177 -10.17 -13.96 4.20
C ASN A 177 -8.69 -13.92 4.62
N CYS A 178 -8.27 -13.07 5.57
CA CYS A 178 -6.86 -13.04 6.01
C CYS A 178 -6.42 -14.40 6.60
N GLN A 179 -5.22 -14.88 6.24
CA GLN A 179 -4.76 -16.23 6.61
C GLN A 179 -4.45 -16.39 8.10
N GLN A 180 -3.97 -15.34 8.76
CA GLN A 180 -3.67 -15.32 10.20
C GLN A 180 -4.44 -14.15 10.82
N LYS A 181 -5.33 -14.44 11.77
CA LYS A 181 -6.21 -13.45 12.42
C LYS A 181 -5.82 -13.33 13.89
N GLU A 182 -4.61 -12.89 14.14
CA GLU A 182 -4.20 -12.49 15.49
C GLU A 182 -4.79 -11.09 15.73
N TYR A 183 -6.06 -11.06 16.14
CA TYR A 183 -6.71 -9.82 16.57
C TYR A 183 -5.96 -9.29 17.80
N TYR A 184 -5.34 -8.12 17.68
CA TYR A 184 -4.91 -7.35 18.83
C TYR A 184 -6.12 -6.56 19.35
N LEU A 185 -6.64 -6.99 20.51
CA LEU A 185 -7.54 -6.19 21.36
C LEU A 185 -6.88 -4.85 21.74
#